data_AF-A0A0H5QZB9-F1
#
_entry.id   AF-A0A0H5QZB9-F1
#
_cell.length_a   1.000
_cell.length_b   1.000
_cell.length_c   1.000
_cell.angle_alpha   90.00
_cell.angle_beta   90.00
_cell.angle_gamma   90.00
#
_symmetry.space_group_name_H-M   'P 1'
#
loop_
_entity.id
_entity.type
_entity.pdbx_description
1 polymer ?
#
loop_
_entity_poly.entity_id
_entity_poly.type
_entity_poly.pdbx_seq_one_letter_code
_entity_poly.pdbx_strand_id
1 'polypeptide(L)'
;IIGMSLRGLSSFDQGEDFKKNKPLIYNMQSQNLIPHGQFAFYFSQDESLHQSELIFGRPSSDLYKGPLTWIEVWGDGFWAVPITNIAIGGENLPQCSDETPCIGILDSGSTAFTAPTAVLERMAV
;
A
#
# COMPACT_ATOMS: atom_id res chain seq x y z
N ILE A 1 -12.40 9.08 7.95
CA ILE A 1 -11.34 8.24 7.33
C ILE A 1 -12.04 7.07 6.63
N ILE A 2 -11.70 6.78 5.39
CA ILE A 2 -12.17 5.56 4.70
C ILE A 2 -11.02 4.55 4.79
N GLY A 3 -11.16 3.57 5.67
CA GLY A 3 -10.16 2.51 5.80
C GLY A 3 -10.16 1.61 4.57
N MET A 4 -9.00 1.47 3.93
CA MET A 4 -8.81 0.62 2.76
C MET A 4 -7.90 -0.57 3.06
N SER A 5 -7.64 -0.85 4.33
CA SER A 5 -6.87 -2.01 4.80
C SER A 5 -7.62 -3.33 4.55
N LEU A 6 -6.92 -4.43 4.77
CA LEU A 6 -7.48 -5.76 4.68
C LEU A 6 -8.31 -6.11 5.92
N ARG A 7 -9.02 -7.23 5.84
CA ARG A 7 -10.01 -7.67 6.83
C ARG A 7 -9.45 -7.79 8.24
N GLY A 8 -8.24 -8.31 8.42
CA GLY A 8 -7.63 -8.56 9.73
C GLY A 8 -7.35 -7.30 10.55
N LEU A 9 -7.42 -6.11 9.95
CA LEU A 9 -7.33 -4.83 10.67
C LEU A 9 -8.71 -4.19 10.93
N SER A 10 -9.79 -4.79 10.42
CA SER A 10 -11.14 -4.29 10.67
C SER A 10 -11.52 -4.52 12.13
N SER A 11 -12.04 -3.49 12.81
CA SER A 11 -12.65 -3.65 14.14
C SER A 11 -13.87 -4.58 14.14
N PHE A 12 -14.35 -4.98 12.95
CA PHE A 12 -15.47 -5.88 12.72
C PHE A 12 -15.03 -7.14 11.97
N ASP A 13 -13.79 -7.61 12.14
CA ASP A 13 -13.25 -8.75 11.36
C ASP A 13 -14.00 -10.10 11.56
N GLN A 14 -14.81 -10.22 12.62
CA GLN A 14 -15.53 -11.43 13.00
C GLN A 14 -16.88 -11.62 12.28
N GLY A 15 -17.07 -12.80 11.67
CA GLY A 15 -18.37 -13.38 11.29
C GLY A 15 -19.44 -12.42 10.78
N GLU A 16 -20.55 -12.34 11.53
CA GLU A 16 -21.73 -11.52 11.20
C GLU A 16 -21.48 -10.01 11.35
N ASP A 17 -20.59 -9.61 12.26
CA ASP A 17 -20.23 -8.20 12.44
C ASP A 17 -19.51 -7.66 11.20
N PHE A 18 -18.65 -8.48 10.57
CA PHE A 18 -18.02 -8.11 9.30
C PHE A 18 -19.04 -7.93 8.19
N LYS A 19 -20.05 -8.80 8.13
CA LYS A 19 -21.10 -8.69 7.10
C LYS A 19 -21.92 -7.42 7.27
N LYS A 20 -22.28 -7.09 8.51
CA LYS A 20 -23.07 -5.91 8.85
C LYS A 20 -22.29 -4.60 8.66
N ASN A 21 -21.01 -4.58 9.04
CA ASN A 21 -20.14 -3.41 9.01
C ASN A 21 -19.01 -3.57 7.97
N LYS A 22 -19.36 -4.14 6.82
CA LYS A 22 -18.40 -4.47 5.76
C LYS A 22 -17.68 -3.20 5.28
N PRO A 23 -16.35 -3.18 5.18
CA PRO A 23 -15.63 -2.01 4.67
C PRO A 23 -15.97 -1.72 3.19
N LEU A 24 -15.72 -0.48 2.75
CA LEU A 24 -16.13 0.02 1.43
C LEU A 24 -15.68 -0.89 0.28
N ILE A 25 -14.38 -1.22 0.21
CA ILE A 25 -13.82 -2.04 -0.87
C ILE A 25 -14.49 -3.41 -0.94
N TYR A 26 -14.70 -4.06 0.20
CA TYR A 26 -15.38 -5.35 0.25
C TYR A 26 -16.86 -5.25 -0.17
N ASN A 27 -17.53 -4.14 0.13
CA ASN A 27 -18.88 -3.89 -0.39
C ASN A 27 -18.89 -3.75 -1.91
N MET A 28 -18.02 -2.89 -2.46
CA MET A 28 -17.91 -2.66 -3.91
C MET A 28 -17.58 -3.95 -4.65
N GLN A 29 -16.68 -4.77 -4.11
CA GLN A 29 -16.35 -6.08 -4.67
C GLN A 29 -17.57 -7.02 -4.62
N SER A 30 -18.29 -7.09 -3.49
CA SER A 30 -19.47 -7.97 -3.37
C SER A 30 -20.65 -7.57 -4.26
N GLN A 31 -20.71 -6.29 -4.66
CA GLN A 31 -21.71 -5.76 -5.59
C GLN A 31 -21.20 -5.76 -7.04
N ASN A 32 -20.02 -6.33 -7.31
CA ASN A 32 -19.38 -6.38 -8.62
C ASN A 32 -19.15 -4.99 -9.27
N LEU A 33 -18.93 -3.96 -8.45
CA LEU A 33 -18.59 -2.60 -8.90
C LEU A 33 -17.10 -2.45 -9.23
N ILE A 34 -16.25 -3.32 -8.67
CA ILE A 34 -14.82 -3.45 -8.99
C ILE A 34 -14.51 -4.91 -9.36
N PRO A 35 -14.69 -5.32 -10.63
CA PRO A 35 -14.68 -6.73 -11.04
C PRO A 35 -13.38 -7.50 -10.74
N HIS A 36 -12.27 -6.80 -10.49
CA HIS A 36 -10.99 -7.40 -10.11
C HIS A 36 -10.60 -7.19 -8.64
N GLY A 37 -11.45 -6.52 -7.85
CA GLY A 37 -11.13 -6.16 -6.46
C GLY A 37 -9.93 -5.21 -6.33
N GLN A 38 -9.64 -4.45 -7.39
CA GLN A 38 -8.48 -3.56 -7.48
C GLN A 38 -8.88 -2.11 -7.23
N PHE A 39 -7.97 -1.36 -6.65
CA PHE A 39 -7.99 0.10 -6.61
C PHE A 39 -6.54 0.61 -6.69
N ALA A 40 -6.38 1.87 -7.03
CA ALA A 40 -5.07 2.49 -7.15
C ALA A 40 -5.09 3.94 -6.67
N PHE A 41 -3.93 4.42 -6.23
CA PHE A 41 -3.68 5.82 -5.96
C PHE A 41 -2.68 6.36 -6.96
N TYR A 42 -2.98 7.53 -7.50
CA TYR A 42 -2.03 8.37 -8.21
C TYR A 42 -1.90 9.68 -7.41
N PHE A 43 -0.70 9.99 -6.94
CA PHE A 43 -0.40 11.24 -6.26
C PHE A 43 0.41 12.13 -7.18
N SER A 44 -0.16 13.26 -7.58
CA SER A 44 0.51 14.20 -8.46
C SER A 44 1.55 15.02 -7.71
N GLN A 45 2.69 15.27 -8.36
CA GLN A 45 3.69 16.24 -7.88
C GLN A 45 3.36 17.67 -8.34
N ASP A 46 2.59 17.81 -9.41
CA ASP A 46 2.18 19.08 -9.98
C ASP A 46 0.72 19.00 -10.43
N GLU A 47 -0.17 19.52 -9.59
CA GLU A 47 -1.62 19.51 -9.84
C GLU A 47 -2.05 20.39 -11.00
N SER A 48 -1.16 21.25 -11.53
CA SER A 48 -1.44 22.02 -12.75
C SER A 48 -1.38 21.15 -14.01
N LEU A 49 -0.64 20.04 -13.97
CA LEU A 49 -0.52 19.11 -15.09
C LEU A 49 -1.54 17.98 -15.00
N HIS A 50 -1.63 17.31 -13.85
CA HIS A 50 -2.59 16.23 -13.56
C HIS A 50 -2.97 16.28 -12.09
N GLN A 51 -4.25 16.07 -11.78
CA GLN A 51 -4.71 16.00 -10.39
C GLN A 51 -4.42 14.62 -9.79
N SER A 52 -4.32 14.53 -8.46
CA SER A 52 -4.24 13.26 -7.77
C SER A 52 -5.56 12.48 -7.90
N GLU A 53 -5.49 11.16 -8.03
CA GLU A 53 -6.65 10.30 -8.28
C GLU A 53 -6.68 9.08 -7.36
N LEU A 54 -7.87 8.77 -6.84
CA LEU A 54 -8.21 7.45 -6.30
C LEU A 54 -9.08 6.73 -7.32
N ILE A 55 -8.60 5.58 -7.78
CA ILE A 55 -9.21 4.83 -8.87
C ILE A 55 -9.77 3.53 -8.31
N PHE A 56 -11.07 3.32 -8.43
CA PHE A 56 -11.70 2.03 -8.12
C PHE A 56 -11.72 1.17 -9.38
N GLY A 57 -10.72 0.30 -9.51
CA GLY A 57 -10.44 -0.49 -10.71
C GLY A 57 -8.94 -0.50 -11.01
N ARG A 58 -8.60 -0.72 -12.28
CA ARG A 58 -7.22 -0.65 -12.77
C ARG A 58 -6.83 0.80 -13.08
N PRO A 59 -5.60 1.24 -12.77
CA PRO A 59 -5.12 2.54 -13.19
C PRO A 59 -4.97 2.62 -14.72
N SER A 60 -5.22 3.79 -15.30
CA SER A 60 -4.91 4.05 -16.72
C SER A 60 -3.40 3.92 -16.96
N SER A 61 -3.01 3.38 -18.11
CA SER A 61 -1.61 3.35 -18.55
C SER A 61 -1.01 4.75 -18.73
N ASP A 62 -1.85 5.80 -18.81
CA ASP A 62 -1.38 7.17 -18.94
C ASP A 62 -0.78 7.71 -17.62
N LEU A 63 -1.08 7.06 -16.49
CA LEU A 63 -0.65 7.48 -15.15
C LEU A 63 0.69 6.89 -14.72
N TYR A 64 1.26 5.95 -15.48
CA TYR A 64 2.54 5.31 -15.15
C TYR A 64 3.33 4.97 -16.41
N LYS A 65 4.64 4.71 -16.26
CA LYS A 65 5.52 4.32 -17.37
C LYS A 65 6.03 2.90 -17.15
N GLY A 66 6.03 2.12 -18.22
CA GLY A 66 6.48 0.72 -18.18
C GLY A 66 5.46 -0.22 -17.51
N PRO A 67 5.82 -1.49 -17.30
CA PRO A 67 4.95 -2.47 -16.67
C PRO A 67 4.84 -2.27 -15.17
N LEU A 68 3.69 -2.66 -14.59
CA LEU A 68 3.53 -2.76 -13.14
C LEU A 68 4.26 -4.00 -12.59
N THR A 69 4.99 -3.81 -11.49
CA THR A 69 5.57 -4.90 -10.70
C THR A 69 4.59 -5.27 -9.58
N TRP A 70 4.21 -6.54 -9.52
CA TRP A 70 3.33 -7.06 -8.48
C TRP A 70 4.15 -7.74 -7.38
N ILE A 71 3.85 -7.41 -6.13
CA ILE A 71 4.50 -7.96 -4.94
C ILE A 71 3.42 -8.62 -4.10
N GLU A 72 3.69 -9.83 -3.58
CA GLU A 72 2.75 -10.52 -2.70
C GLU A 72 2.61 -9.76 -1.37
N VAL A 73 1.36 -9.59 -0.94
CA VAL A 73 1.04 -8.93 0.32
C VAL A 73 1.33 -9.87 1.48
N TRP A 74 1.95 -9.32 2.53
CA TRP A 74 2.30 -10.02 3.75
C TRP A 74 1.17 -9.92 4.80
N GLY A 75 0.53 -11.04 5.11
CA GLY A 75 -0.54 -11.11 6.10
C GLY A 75 -1.90 -10.61 5.59
N ASP A 76 -2.84 -10.39 6.50
CA ASP A 76 -4.25 -10.13 6.19
C ASP A 76 -4.80 -8.83 6.82
N GLY A 77 -3.93 -7.99 7.37
CA GLY A 77 -4.29 -6.71 8.02
C GLY A 77 -3.90 -5.48 7.20
N PHE A 78 -2.61 -5.18 7.15
CA PHE A 78 -2.07 -4.04 6.40
C PHE A 78 -1.78 -4.39 4.93
N TRP A 79 -1.65 -3.37 4.08
CA TRP A 79 -0.96 -3.50 2.79
C TRP A 79 0.54 -3.59 3.04
N ALA A 80 0.97 -4.69 3.63
CA ALA A 80 2.36 -4.93 3.98
C ALA A 80 3.07 -5.71 2.88
N VAL A 81 4.34 -5.40 2.62
CA VAL A 81 5.16 -6.07 1.61
C VAL A 81 6.55 -6.36 2.15
N PRO A 82 7.19 -7.45 1.71
CA PRO A 82 8.60 -7.69 2.03
C PRO A 82 9.49 -6.66 1.32
N ILE A 83 10.45 -6.10 2.07
CA ILE A 83 11.53 -5.26 1.58
C ILE A 83 12.82 -6.05 1.74
N THR A 84 13.47 -6.41 0.64
CA THR A 84 14.68 -7.24 0.66
C THR A 84 15.97 -6.44 0.62
N ASN A 85 15.91 -5.16 0.24
CA ASN A 85 17.08 -4.29 0.26
C ASN A 85 16.67 -2.81 0.41
N ILE A 86 17.50 -2.05 1.12
CA ILE A 86 17.39 -0.58 1.21
C ILE A 86 18.78 -0.03 0.89
N ALA A 87 18.85 0.93 -0.04
CA ALA A 87 20.10 1.57 -0.41
C ALA A 87 20.03 3.09 -0.19
N ILE A 88 21.07 3.68 0.39
CA ILE A 88 21.19 5.13 0.61
C ILE A 88 22.54 5.57 0.04
N GLY A 89 22.53 6.59 -0.84
CA GLY A 89 23.75 7.05 -1.49
C GLY A 89 24.44 5.99 -2.37
N GLY A 90 23.72 4.95 -2.79
CA GLY A 90 24.27 3.80 -3.53
C GLY A 90 24.85 2.70 -2.64
N GLU A 91 24.84 2.86 -1.32
CA GLU A 91 25.29 1.84 -0.38
C GLU A 91 24.10 1.06 0.19
N ASN A 92 24.18 -0.27 0.10
CA ASN A 92 23.18 -1.17 0.64
C ASN A 92 23.27 -1.22 2.17
N LEU A 93 22.13 -1.09 2.82
CA LEU A 93 21.97 -1.24 4.25
C LEU A 93 21.83 -2.72 4.64
N PRO A 94 22.49 -3.19 5.72
CA PRO A 94 22.43 -4.59 6.15
C PRO A 94 21.11 -5.01 6.84
N GLN A 95 20.18 -4.08 7.04
CA GLN A 95 18.97 -4.29 7.86
C GLN A 95 17.98 -5.27 7.22
N CYS A 96 17.97 -5.36 5.89
CA CYS A 96 17.05 -6.20 5.14
C CYS A 96 17.84 -7.02 4.12
N SER A 97 17.50 -8.29 3.95
CA SER A 97 18.04 -9.16 2.90
C SER A 97 16.94 -10.02 2.28
N ASP A 98 17.28 -10.78 1.24
CA ASP A 98 16.34 -11.76 0.68
C ASP A 98 16.02 -12.89 1.69
N GLU A 99 16.98 -13.30 2.53
CA GLU A 99 16.79 -14.33 3.56
C GLU A 99 16.07 -13.81 4.81
N THR A 100 16.19 -12.52 5.11
CA THR A 100 15.53 -11.86 6.25
C THR A 100 14.96 -10.52 5.78
N PRO A 101 13.82 -10.53 5.08
CA PRO A 101 13.21 -9.32 4.58
C PRO A 101 12.65 -8.49 5.74
N CYS A 102 12.74 -7.17 5.60
CA CYS A 102 11.97 -6.25 6.41
C CYS A 102 10.51 -6.27 5.94
N ILE A 103 9.57 -5.87 6.82
CA ILE A 103 8.17 -5.68 6.44
C ILE A 103 7.87 -4.19 6.37
N GLY A 104 7.55 -3.71 5.18
CA GLY A 104 7.10 -2.33 4.94
C GLY A 104 5.58 -2.27 4.79
N ILE A 105 4.98 -1.13 5.15
CA ILE A 105 3.53 -0.89 5.02
C ILE A 105 3.30 0.24 4.02
N LEU A 106 2.42 0.01 3.05
CA LEU A 106 1.94 1.04 2.13
C LEU A 106 0.73 1.74 2.76
N ASP A 107 0.94 2.94 3.30
CA ASP A 107 -0.07 3.71 4.04
C ASP A 107 -0.30 5.10 3.42
N SER A 108 -1.36 5.23 2.62
CA SER A 108 -1.78 6.52 2.04
C SER A 108 -2.27 7.53 3.09
N GLY A 109 -2.52 7.09 4.33
CA GLY A 109 -2.90 7.97 5.44
C GLY A 109 -1.73 8.67 6.11
N SER A 110 -0.49 8.27 5.82
CA SER A 110 0.72 8.85 6.38
C SER A 110 1.45 9.72 5.36
N THR A 111 1.75 10.98 5.74
CA THR A 111 2.50 11.90 4.87
C THR A 111 4.01 11.67 4.91
N ALA A 112 4.54 11.31 6.08
CA ALA A 112 5.97 11.18 6.29
C ALA A 112 6.47 9.75 6.05
N PHE A 113 7.65 9.63 5.45
CA PHE A 113 8.38 8.38 5.41
C PHE A 113 8.83 8.02 6.83
N THR A 114 8.44 6.83 7.30
CA THR A 114 8.81 6.31 8.62
C THR A 114 9.56 5.00 8.44
N ALA A 115 10.63 4.82 9.20
CA ALA A 115 11.44 3.61 9.20
C ALA A 115 12.03 3.37 10.61
N PRO A 116 12.56 2.16 10.89
CA PRO A 116 13.31 1.92 12.12
C PRO A 116 14.46 2.92 12.28
N THR A 117 14.77 3.31 13.53
CA THR A 117 15.82 4.30 13.84
C THR A 117 17.14 4.01 13.15
N ALA A 118 17.56 2.74 13.11
CA ALA A 118 18.80 2.31 12.46
C ALA A 118 18.85 2.61 10.94
N VAL A 119 17.69 2.73 10.28
CA VAL A 119 17.60 3.13 8.87
C VAL A 119 17.60 4.65 8.76
N LEU A 120 16.83 5.36 9.60
CA LEU A 120 16.72 6.83 9.56
C LEU A 120 18.06 7.53 9.87
N GLU A 121 18.87 6.98 10.79
CA GLU A 121 20.20 7.51 11.10
C GLU A 121 21.15 7.49 9.89
N ARG A 122 20.91 6.60 8.92
CA ARG A 122 21.69 6.54 7.67
C ARG A 122 21.22 7.56 6.63
N MET A 123 20.00 8.07 6.73
CA MET A 123 19.44 9.08 5.82
C MET A 123 19.82 10.50 6.23
N ALA A 124 20.23 10.71 7.48
CA ALA A 124 20.53 12.03 8.05
C ALA A 124 21.96 12.54 7.75
N VAL A 125 22.64 11.95 6.75
CA VAL A 125 24.02 12.30 6.35
C VAL A 125 24.00 13.23 5.15
#